data_AF-A0A9P1DCC0-F1
#
_entry.id   AF-A0A9P1DCC0-F1
#
_cell.length_a   1.000
_cell.length_b   1.000
_cell.length_c   1.000
_cell.angle_alpha   90.00
_cell.angle_beta   90.00
_cell.angle_gamma   90.00
#
_symmetry.space_group_name_H-M   'P 1'
#
loop_
_entity.id
_entity.type
_entity.pdbx_description
1 polymer ?
#
loop_
_entity_poly.entity_id
_entity_poly.type
_entity_poly.pdbx_seq_one_letter_code
_entity_poly.pdbx_strand_id
1 'polypeptide(L)'
;MAMAGMQASVPLTSLATSSEEGARSKASGAPPAIPPAALPDAPTAPPPAPPAPPAPPVPAPPVPAQPTQVKNPPRTAGVTVIMTMTAENDQGYIVEKDEEIINEMLDTDWSHFLRLVGPDPEASMGRGSAVAIGVQEVAEKISEAQALFVVPQVGKTGEELAVSAAMGGGRSYILSTIHELYQEVSKWRCAAILKGAAPLSSSRKRARKDEPKEATEKDHQVKEMQLLPKAIIYLGSEEGLKDENAIPQFTKQVGRFLLTLGAEVVFKTLTDAFSKLEGRVAYRKSLVYMAHELFTKRKRHITFEDKKQCVEKFLLPIGPDIRAMRAKEREAYCLLVGFWGKHQVVSPTDLKRIKDAWDVDEEGDFDEFEEDL
;
A
#
# COMPACT_ATOMS: atom_id res chain seq x y z
N MET A 1 55.28 13.40 25.90
CA MET A 1 54.91 14.82 25.69
C MET A 1 53.39 14.88 25.69
N ALA A 2 52.84 15.86 26.40
CA ALA A 2 51.57 15.80 27.12
C ALA A 2 50.29 15.71 26.26
N MET A 3 49.32 15.00 26.84
CA MET A 3 47.90 15.01 26.49
C MET A 3 47.23 16.35 26.84
N ALA A 4 46.34 16.83 25.98
CA ALA A 4 45.27 17.77 26.29
C ALA A 4 44.13 17.46 25.29
N GLY A 5 42.90 17.12 25.66
CA GLY A 5 42.16 17.41 26.88
C GLY A 5 41.28 18.63 26.66
N MET A 6 40.25 18.53 25.80
CA MET A 6 39.20 19.54 25.69
C MET A 6 37.84 18.86 25.84
N GLN A 7 37.32 18.92 27.06
CA GLN A 7 35.92 18.78 27.37
C GLN A 7 35.27 20.15 27.17
N ALA A 8 34.16 20.20 26.44
CA ALA A 8 33.27 21.36 26.42
C ALA A 8 31.93 20.90 27.01
N SER A 9 31.73 21.24 28.28
CA SER A 9 30.44 21.15 28.96
C SER A 9 29.55 22.31 28.51
N VAL A 10 28.32 22.00 28.11
CA VAL A 10 27.26 22.99 27.85
C VAL A 10 26.19 22.81 28.93
N PRO A 11 25.70 23.89 29.58
CA PRO A 11 24.76 23.79 30.67
C PRO A 11 23.32 23.51 30.19
N LEU A 12 22.68 22.52 30.82
CA LEU A 12 21.23 22.31 30.79
C LEU A 12 20.53 23.50 31.45
N THR A 13 19.59 24.13 30.73
CA THR A 13 18.68 25.11 31.30
C THR A 13 17.32 24.46 31.48
N SER A 14 16.94 24.28 32.74
CA SER A 14 15.65 23.84 33.23
C SER A 14 14.56 24.84 32.84
N LEU A 15 13.46 24.37 32.24
CA LEU A 15 12.23 25.14 32.07
C LEU A 15 11.10 24.44 32.83
N ALA A 16 10.66 25.16 33.86
CA ALA A 16 9.64 24.76 34.81
C ALA A 16 8.25 24.69 34.17
N THR A 17 7.47 23.79 34.74
CA THR A 17 6.02 23.65 34.57
C THR A 17 5.28 24.86 35.16
N SER A 18 4.16 25.23 34.56
CA SER A 18 3.08 25.97 35.24
C SER A 18 1.76 25.69 34.57
N SER A 19 0.89 25.03 35.34
CA SER A 19 -0.55 24.87 35.12
C SER A 19 -1.24 26.21 34.93
N GLU A 20 -2.24 26.26 34.04
CA GLU A 20 -3.40 27.14 34.23
C GLU A 20 -4.70 26.40 33.92
N GLU A 21 -5.57 26.51 34.89
CA GLU A 21 -6.88 25.89 35.07
C GLU A 21 -7.93 26.85 34.51
N GLY A 22 -8.74 26.40 33.55
CA GLY A 22 -9.70 27.25 32.85
C GLY A 22 -11.03 26.54 32.61
N ALA A 23 -12.04 26.99 33.35
CA ALA A 23 -13.34 26.33 33.51
C ALA A 23 -14.36 26.59 32.39
N ARG A 24 -15.45 25.80 32.46
CA ARG A 24 -16.84 26.04 31.94
C ARG A 24 -17.09 25.81 30.44
N SER A 25 -18.02 24.90 30.13
CA SER A 25 -19.45 25.28 30.02
C SER A 25 -20.35 24.09 29.65
N LYS A 26 -21.50 24.05 30.31
CA LYS A 26 -22.66 23.20 30.06
C LYS A 26 -23.35 23.61 28.75
N ALA A 27 -23.78 22.62 27.96
CA ALA A 27 -24.96 22.75 27.09
C ALA A 27 -25.58 21.37 26.87
N SER A 28 -26.54 21.03 27.73
CA SER A 28 -27.48 19.93 27.51
C SER A 28 -28.66 20.50 26.72
N GLY A 29 -28.80 20.07 25.47
CA GLY A 29 -29.95 20.38 24.61
C GLY A 29 -30.70 19.09 24.33
N ALA A 30 -31.94 18.99 24.83
CA ALA A 30 -32.85 17.89 24.52
C ALA A 30 -33.34 18.01 23.06
N PRO A 31 -33.46 16.90 22.31
CA PRO A 31 -34.09 16.92 21.00
C PRO A 31 -35.63 17.04 21.11
N PRO A 32 -36.29 17.73 20.16
CA PRO A 32 -37.74 17.94 20.18
C PRO A 32 -38.54 16.69 19.80
N ALA A 33 -39.77 16.64 20.34
CA ALA A 33 -40.76 15.59 20.16
C ALA A 33 -41.25 15.48 18.70
N ILE A 34 -41.37 14.23 18.23
CA ILE A 34 -41.93 13.86 16.93
C ILE A 34 -43.46 13.66 17.09
N PRO A 35 -44.31 14.29 16.25
CA PRO A 35 -45.76 14.05 16.26
C PRO A 35 -46.14 12.70 15.62
N PRO A 36 -47.27 12.08 16.03
CA PRO A 36 -47.70 10.78 15.51
C PRO A 36 -48.20 10.90 14.07
N ALA A 37 -47.58 10.15 13.16
CA ALA A 37 -48.04 9.98 11.78
C ALA A 37 -49.18 8.97 11.70
N ALA A 38 -50.20 9.34 10.91
CA ALA A 38 -51.42 8.60 10.67
C ALA A 38 -51.18 7.27 9.92
N LEU A 39 -52.01 6.29 10.25
CA LEU A 39 -52.17 5.01 9.55
C LEU A 39 -52.67 5.23 8.11
N PRO A 40 -52.04 4.63 7.09
CA PRO A 40 -52.66 4.48 5.77
C PRO A 40 -53.47 3.16 5.68
N ASP A 41 -54.61 3.29 5.01
CA ASP A 41 -55.63 2.27 4.75
C ASP A 41 -55.12 1.03 4.01
N ALA A 42 -55.85 -0.06 4.25
CA ALA A 42 -55.64 -1.39 3.69
C ALA A 42 -55.84 -1.43 2.16
N PRO A 43 -54.95 -2.07 1.39
CA PRO A 43 -55.19 -2.32 -0.02
C PRO A 43 -56.18 -3.48 -0.22
N THR A 44 -57.20 -3.19 -1.02
CA THR A 44 -58.26 -4.07 -1.49
C THR A 44 -57.68 -5.23 -2.32
N ALA A 45 -58.23 -6.43 -2.12
CA ALA A 45 -57.84 -7.64 -2.84
C ALA A 45 -58.08 -7.53 -4.37
N PRO A 46 -57.18 -8.06 -5.21
CA PRO A 46 -57.40 -8.12 -6.66
C PRO A 46 -58.40 -9.25 -7.02
N PRO A 47 -59.19 -9.07 -8.10
CA PRO A 47 -60.12 -10.07 -8.59
C PRO A 47 -59.42 -11.30 -9.21
N PRO A 48 -60.09 -12.47 -9.25
CA PRO A 48 -59.52 -13.72 -9.74
C PRO A 48 -59.24 -13.68 -11.25
N ALA A 49 -58.09 -14.23 -11.64
CA ALA A 49 -57.66 -14.36 -13.02
C ALA A 49 -58.47 -15.42 -13.79
N PRO A 50 -58.77 -15.22 -15.09
CA PRO A 50 -59.43 -16.21 -15.94
C PRO A 50 -58.52 -17.41 -16.25
N PRO A 51 -59.10 -18.59 -16.56
CA PRO A 51 -58.35 -19.82 -16.79
C PRO A 51 -57.50 -19.76 -18.07
N ALA A 52 -56.28 -20.29 -17.97
CA ALA A 52 -55.32 -20.37 -19.06
C ALA A 52 -55.78 -21.35 -20.17
N PRO A 53 -55.47 -21.06 -21.45
CA PRO A 53 -55.72 -21.97 -22.56
C PRO A 53 -54.83 -23.23 -22.49
N PRO A 54 -55.28 -24.35 -23.08
CA PRO A 54 -54.55 -25.62 -23.04
C PRO A 54 -53.21 -25.54 -23.81
N ALA A 55 -52.20 -26.18 -23.22
CA ALA A 55 -50.84 -26.24 -23.77
C ALA A 55 -50.79 -26.98 -25.12
N PRO A 56 -49.94 -26.54 -26.06
CA PRO A 56 -49.67 -27.27 -27.29
C PRO A 56 -48.90 -28.59 -27.02
N PRO A 57 -49.03 -29.59 -27.91
CA PRO A 57 -48.47 -30.93 -27.72
C PRO A 57 -46.94 -30.94 -27.68
N VAL A 58 -46.42 -31.74 -26.75
CA VAL A 58 -45.00 -32.02 -26.52
C VAL A 58 -44.39 -32.71 -27.75
N PRO A 59 -43.30 -32.19 -28.35
CA PRO A 59 -42.54 -32.91 -29.37
C PRO A 59 -41.79 -34.10 -28.76
N ALA A 60 -41.72 -35.19 -29.52
CA ALA A 60 -41.04 -36.44 -29.15
C ALA A 60 -39.55 -36.22 -28.77
N PRO A 61 -39.00 -37.06 -27.86
CA PRO A 61 -37.61 -36.92 -27.43
C PRO A 61 -36.62 -37.25 -28.57
N PRO A 62 -35.56 -36.44 -28.75
CA PRO A 62 -34.51 -36.74 -29.70
C PRO A 62 -33.61 -37.89 -29.22
N VAL A 63 -33.20 -38.71 -30.18
CA VAL A 63 -32.24 -39.82 -30.07
C VAL A 63 -30.90 -39.34 -29.50
N PRO A 64 -30.23 -40.09 -28.59
CA PRO A 64 -28.93 -39.68 -28.05
C PRO A 64 -27.86 -39.65 -29.15
N ALA A 65 -27.35 -38.45 -29.45
CA ALA A 65 -26.15 -38.28 -30.24
C ALA A 65 -24.91 -38.67 -29.42
N GLN A 66 -24.01 -39.44 -30.03
CA GLN A 66 -22.73 -39.85 -29.44
C GLN A 66 -21.86 -38.63 -29.06
N PRO A 67 -21.12 -38.69 -27.94
CA PRO A 67 -20.23 -37.60 -27.54
C PRO A 67 -19.00 -37.53 -28.46
N THR A 68 -18.98 -36.52 -29.32
CA THR A 68 -17.75 -36.06 -29.98
C THR A 68 -16.77 -35.59 -28.90
N GLN A 69 -15.59 -36.20 -28.86
CA GLN A 69 -14.49 -35.82 -27.96
C GLN A 69 -14.11 -34.35 -28.19
N VAL A 70 -14.45 -33.50 -27.21
CA VAL A 70 -13.97 -32.13 -27.13
C VAL A 70 -12.50 -32.18 -26.75
N LYS A 71 -11.67 -31.73 -27.68
CA LYS A 71 -10.25 -31.44 -27.53
C LYS A 71 -10.06 -30.47 -26.36
N ASN A 72 -9.22 -30.86 -25.39
CA ASN A 72 -8.92 -30.14 -24.15
C ASN A 72 -8.98 -28.60 -24.26
N PRO A 73 -9.72 -27.89 -23.38
CA PRO A 73 -9.57 -26.45 -23.25
C PRO A 73 -8.19 -26.12 -22.64
N PRO A 74 -7.56 -25.00 -23.03
CA PRO A 74 -6.31 -24.58 -22.40
C PRO A 74 -6.54 -24.25 -20.91
N ARG A 75 -5.79 -24.94 -20.06
CA ARG A 75 -5.66 -24.62 -18.62
C ARG A 75 -4.95 -23.27 -18.46
N THR A 76 -5.65 -22.28 -17.94
CA THR A 76 -5.37 -21.63 -16.62
C THR A 76 -6.36 -20.49 -16.42
N ALA A 77 -7.54 -20.82 -15.89
CA ALA A 77 -8.50 -19.82 -15.43
C ALA A 77 -8.02 -19.30 -14.07
N GLY A 78 -7.61 -18.04 -14.05
CA GLY A 78 -7.35 -17.27 -12.87
C GLY A 78 -8.64 -17.05 -12.09
N VAL A 79 -8.63 -17.40 -10.80
CA VAL A 79 -9.75 -17.10 -9.91
C VAL A 79 -9.71 -15.61 -9.57
N THR A 80 -10.77 -14.89 -9.90
CA THR A 80 -11.01 -13.53 -9.41
C THR A 80 -12.09 -13.60 -8.35
N VAL A 81 -11.79 -13.09 -7.16
CA VAL A 81 -12.76 -12.93 -6.07
C VAL A 81 -12.95 -11.43 -5.86
N ILE A 82 -14.20 -10.98 -5.99
CA ILE A 82 -14.62 -9.64 -5.58
C ILE A 82 -15.34 -9.79 -4.26
N MET A 83 -14.70 -9.31 -3.19
CA MET A 83 -15.35 -9.10 -1.91
C MET A 83 -15.61 -7.60 -1.78
N THR A 84 -16.85 -7.21 -1.50
CA THR A 84 -17.18 -5.83 -1.16
C THR A 84 -17.59 -5.74 0.29
N MET A 85 -17.02 -4.80 1.05
CA MET A 85 -17.44 -4.51 2.42
C MET A 85 -17.65 -3.02 2.64
N THR A 86 -18.59 -2.63 3.50
CA THR A 86 -18.75 -1.24 3.93
C THR A 86 -17.45 -0.72 4.55
N ALA A 87 -17.00 0.44 4.11
CA ALA A 87 -15.67 0.92 4.43
C ALA A 87 -15.68 1.97 5.54
N GLU A 88 -15.06 1.65 6.69
CA GLU A 88 -15.07 2.51 7.88
C GLU A 88 -14.29 3.83 7.70
N ASN A 89 -13.34 3.93 6.77
CA ASN A 89 -12.44 5.09 6.60
C ASN A 89 -12.32 5.59 5.16
N ASP A 90 -12.27 6.91 4.94
CA ASP A 90 -12.24 7.60 3.62
C ASP A 90 -10.86 7.62 2.93
N GLN A 91 -10.27 6.45 2.72
CA GLN A 91 -9.09 6.33 1.87
C GLN A 91 -9.51 5.99 0.43
N GLY A 92 -8.92 6.68 -0.55
CA GLY A 92 -9.18 6.48 -1.98
C GLY A 92 -8.66 5.13 -2.51
N TYR A 93 -8.50 5.01 -3.83
CA TYR A 93 -7.98 3.80 -4.46
C TYR A 93 -6.57 3.42 -3.97
N ILE A 94 -6.41 2.17 -3.51
CA ILE A 94 -5.13 1.60 -3.10
C ILE A 94 -4.82 0.42 -4.02
N VAL A 95 -3.65 0.44 -4.67
CA VAL A 95 -3.08 -0.74 -5.33
C VAL A 95 -2.06 -1.33 -4.38
N GLU A 96 -2.36 -2.49 -3.84
CA GLU A 96 -1.38 -3.24 -3.05
C GLU A 96 -0.80 -4.38 -3.88
N LYS A 97 0.52 -4.55 -3.77
CA LYS A 97 1.31 -5.57 -4.46
C LYS A 97 2.02 -6.51 -3.48
N ASP A 98 2.16 -6.09 -2.22
CA ASP A 98 2.73 -6.91 -1.17
C ASP A 98 1.74 -8.03 -0.78
N GLU A 99 2.17 -9.28 -0.92
CA GLU A 99 1.32 -10.44 -0.64
C GLU A 99 0.94 -10.56 0.83
N GLU A 100 1.80 -10.15 1.77
CA GLU A 100 1.51 -10.19 3.20
C GLU A 100 0.42 -9.16 3.54
N ILE A 101 0.53 -7.94 3.01
CA ILE A 101 -0.48 -6.89 3.21
C ILE A 101 -1.79 -7.30 2.53
N ILE A 102 -1.73 -7.81 1.29
CA ILE A 102 -2.92 -8.34 0.60
C ILE A 102 -3.59 -9.42 1.46
N ASN A 103 -2.84 -10.36 2.00
CA ASN A 103 -3.38 -11.43 2.84
C ASN A 103 -3.97 -10.90 4.14
N GLU A 104 -3.31 -9.97 4.84
CA GLU A 104 -3.84 -9.35 6.05
C GLU A 104 -5.18 -8.63 5.80
N MET A 105 -5.25 -7.89 4.69
CA MET A 105 -6.46 -7.18 4.27
C MET A 105 -7.58 -8.14 3.87
N LEU A 106 -7.26 -9.17 3.09
CA LEU A 106 -8.21 -10.18 2.67
C LEU A 106 -8.69 -11.01 3.86
N ASP A 107 -7.82 -11.42 4.78
CA ASP A 107 -8.18 -12.24 5.94
C ASP A 107 -9.13 -11.51 6.89
N THR A 108 -8.88 -10.21 7.11
CA THR A 108 -9.75 -9.36 7.95
C THR A 108 -11.15 -9.27 7.34
N ASP A 109 -11.22 -8.92 6.06
CA ASP A 109 -12.50 -8.76 5.38
C ASP A 109 -13.19 -10.11 5.11
N TRP A 110 -12.42 -11.18 4.88
CA TRP A 110 -12.94 -12.53 4.70
C TRP A 110 -13.53 -13.08 6.00
N SER A 111 -12.88 -12.83 7.13
CA SER A 111 -13.42 -13.18 8.45
C SER A 111 -14.74 -12.46 8.73
N HIS A 112 -14.86 -11.20 8.30
CA HIS A 112 -16.10 -10.45 8.42
C HIS A 112 -17.19 -10.99 7.47
N PHE A 113 -16.83 -11.29 6.22
CA PHE A 113 -17.72 -11.95 5.27
C PHE A 113 -18.26 -13.27 5.81
N LEU A 114 -17.40 -14.16 6.32
CA LEU A 114 -17.80 -15.43 6.92
C LEU A 114 -18.74 -15.24 8.12
N ARG A 115 -18.56 -14.17 8.91
CA ARG A 115 -19.46 -13.83 10.01
C ARG A 115 -20.86 -13.42 9.52
N LEU A 116 -20.94 -12.71 8.40
CA LEU A 116 -22.21 -12.29 7.79
C LEU A 116 -22.94 -13.43 7.09
N VAL A 117 -22.19 -14.30 6.42
CA VAL A 117 -22.74 -15.47 5.71
C VAL A 117 -23.19 -16.54 6.70
N GLY A 118 -22.46 -16.73 7.79
CA GLY A 118 -22.69 -17.82 8.72
C GLY A 118 -22.14 -19.16 8.19
N PRO A 119 -22.46 -20.28 8.87
CA PRO A 119 -21.88 -21.60 8.56
C PRO A 119 -22.40 -22.22 7.27
N ASP A 120 -23.51 -21.73 6.72
CA ASP A 120 -24.13 -22.24 5.49
C ASP A 120 -24.37 -21.07 4.51
N PRO A 121 -23.52 -20.90 3.48
CA PRO A 121 -23.67 -19.85 2.48
C PRO A 121 -24.94 -19.94 1.64
N GLU A 122 -25.47 -21.16 1.48
CA GLU A 122 -26.69 -21.36 0.72
C GLU A 122 -27.93 -20.98 1.54
N ALA A 123 -27.88 -21.15 2.86
CA ALA A 123 -28.92 -20.67 3.77
C ALA A 123 -29.03 -19.14 3.81
N SER A 124 -27.97 -18.42 3.46
CA SER A 124 -27.95 -16.95 3.37
C SER A 124 -28.57 -16.43 2.07
N MET A 125 -28.95 -17.29 1.11
CA MET A 125 -29.57 -16.86 -0.16
C MET A 125 -31.09 -16.69 0.00
N GLY A 126 -31.53 -15.53 0.50
CA GLY A 126 -32.94 -15.18 0.68
C GLY A 126 -33.26 -13.70 0.46
N ARG A 127 -34.55 -13.37 0.25
CA ARG A 127 -35.03 -11.97 0.24
C ARG A 127 -34.79 -11.38 1.63
N GLY A 128 -33.86 -10.43 1.73
CA GLY A 128 -33.48 -9.77 2.99
C GLY A 128 -32.11 -10.18 3.56
N SER A 129 -31.34 -11.01 2.86
CA SER A 129 -29.95 -11.28 3.25
C SER A 129 -29.07 -10.05 3.08
N ALA A 130 -28.24 -9.78 4.09
CA ALA A 130 -27.19 -8.75 4.05
C ALA A 130 -26.04 -9.13 3.10
N VAL A 131 -26.07 -10.33 2.52
CA VAL A 131 -25.06 -10.84 1.59
C VAL A 131 -25.68 -11.09 0.22
N ALA A 132 -24.96 -10.74 -0.84
CA ALA A 132 -25.27 -11.13 -2.21
C ALA A 132 -24.12 -11.95 -2.80
N ILE A 133 -24.43 -13.12 -3.38
CA ILE A 133 -23.46 -14.07 -3.91
C ILE A 133 -23.74 -14.31 -5.40
N GLY A 134 -22.74 -14.07 -6.24
CA GLY A 134 -22.81 -14.25 -7.68
C GLY A 134 -23.18 -12.97 -8.45
N VAL A 135 -22.87 -12.96 -9.75
CA VAL A 135 -22.96 -11.76 -10.62
C VAL A 135 -24.36 -11.13 -10.60
N GLN A 136 -25.39 -11.96 -10.70
CA GLN A 136 -26.77 -11.50 -10.86
C GLN A 136 -27.32 -10.92 -9.55
N GLU A 137 -27.12 -11.62 -8.43
CA GLU A 137 -27.58 -11.15 -7.13
C GLU A 137 -26.81 -9.89 -6.68
N VAL A 138 -25.51 -9.84 -6.96
CA VAL A 138 -24.70 -8.65 -6.66
C VAL A 138 -25.14 -7.45 -7.49
N ALA A 139 -25.46 -7.62 -8.77
CA ALA A 139 -25.97 -6.53 -9.60
C ALA A 139 -27.33 -5.99 -9.09
N GLU A 140 -28.21 -6.87 -8.59
CA GLU A 140 -29.51 -6.49 -8.05
C GLU A 140 -29.42 -5.83 -6.67
N LYS A 141 -28.48 -6.27 -5.82
CA LYS A 141 -28.38 -5.85 -4.41
C LYS A 141 -27.19 -4.93 -4.10
N ILE A 142 -26.49 -4.39 -5.10
CA ILE A 142 -25.25 -3.62 -4.91
C ILE A 142 -25.38 -2.43 -3.96
N SER A 143 -26.58 -1.84 -3.87
CA SER A 143 -26.90 -0.71 -2.98
C SER A 143 -27.45 -1.12 -1.62
N GLU A 144 -27.78 -2.39 -1.42
CA GLU A 144 -28.52 -2.88 -0.24
C GLU A 144 -27.72 -3.89 0.59
N ALA A 145 -26.83 -4.65 -0.05
CA ALA A 145 -26.03 -5.67 0.62
C ALA A 145 -24.85 -5.05 1.39
N GLN A 146 -24.58 -5.60 2.57
CA GLN A 146 -23.42 -5.28 3.39
C GLN A 146 -22.16 -5.99 2.89
N ALA A 147 -22.33 -7.17 2.27
CA ALA A 147 -21.26 -7.90 1.63
C ALA A 147 -21.66 -8.43 0.25
N LEU A 148 -20.76 -8.26 -0.72
CA LEU A 148 -20.93 -8.77 -2.09
C LEU A 148 -19.81 -9.76 -2.36
N PHE A 149 -20.15 -10.95 -2.82
CA PHE A 149 -19.18 -11.95 -3.28
C PHE A 149 -19.46 -12.33 -4.72
N VAL A 150 -18.53 -12.05 -5.62
CA VAL A 150 -18.62 -12.50 -7.01
C VAL A 150 -17.35 -13.25 -7.36
N VAL A 151 -17.51 -14.42 -7.98
CA VAL A 151 -16.45 -15.09 -8.74
C VAL A 151 -16.69 -14.79 -10.22
N PRO A 152 -16.33 -13.61 -10.73
CA PRO A 152 -16.52 -13.34 -12.14
C PRO A 152 -15.53 -14.17 -12.95
N GLN A 153 -15.98 -14.61 -14.13
CA GLN A 153 -15.04 -14.91 -15.20
C GLN A 153 -14.30 -13.62 -15.55
N VAL A 154 -12.98 -13.72 -15.71
CA VAL A 154 -12.07 -12.60 -16.02
C VAL A 154 -12.67 -11.72 -17.12
N GLY A 155 -12.93 -10.42 -16.84
CA GLY A 155 -13.63 -9.57 -17.82
C GLY A 155 -13.98 -8.16 -17.34
N LYS A 156 -14.46 -7.33 -18.28
CA LYS A 156 -14.99 -5.98 -18.06
C LYS A 156 -16.08 -5.94 -16.97
N THR A 157 -16.89 -7.00 -16.89
CA THR A 157 -17.99 -7.14 -15.95
C THR A 157 -17.53 -7.18 -14.48
N GLY A 158 -16.39 -7.83 -14.18
CA GLY A 158 -15.86 -7.87 -12.81
C GLY A 158 -15.36 -6.49 -12.35
N GLU A 159 -14.71 -5.75 -13.25
CA GLU A 159 -14.25 -4.38 -12.98
C GLU A 159 -15.44 -3.43 -12.78
N GLU A 160 -16.44 -3.48 -13.67
CA GLU A 160 -17.66 -2.67 -13.55
C GLU A 160 -18.37 -2.90 -12.21
N LEU A 161 -18.51 -4.16 -11.79
CA LEU A 161 -19.11 -4.50 -10.49
C LEU A 161 -18.28 -3.98 -9.31
N ALA A 162 -16.96 -4.13 -9.33
CA ALA A 162 -16.09 -3.61 -8.28
C ALA A 162 -16.11 -2.08 -8.20
N VAL A 163 -16.20 -1.39 -9.34
CA VAL A 163 -16.35 0.07 -9.39
C VAL A 163 -17.72 0.50 -8.86
N SER A 164 -18.81 -0.15 -9.28
CA SER A 164 -20.15 0.17 -8.79
C SER A 164 -20.28 -0.05 -7.29
N ALA A 165 -19.70 -1.13 -6.77
CA ALA A 165 -19.65 -1.44 -5.34
C ALA A 165 -18.83 -0.40 -4.56
N ALA A 166 -17.70 0.04 -5.14
CA ALA A 166 -16.89 1.12 -4.58
C ALA A 166 -17.62 2.48 -4.55
N MET A 167 -18.43 2.78 -5.56
CA MET A 167 -19.28 3.96 -5.63
C MET A 167 -20.40 3.93 -4.58
N GLY A 168 -20.85 2.73 -4.19
CA GLY A 168 -21.79 2.52 -3.07
C GLY A 168 -21.17 2.71 -1.68
N GLY A 169 -19.91 3.14 -1.58
CA GLY A 169 -19.20 3.32 -0.31
C GLY A 169 -18.52 2.05 0.23
N GLY A 170 -18.52 0.97 -0.57
CA GLY A 170 -17.80 -0.26 -0.26
C GLY A 170 -16.30 -0.19 -0.59
N ARG A 171 -15.52 -1.09 0.01
CA ARG A 171 -14.18 -1.50 -0.44
C ARG A 171 -14.35 -2.70 -1.35
N SER A 172 -13.89 -2.64 -2.59
CA SER A 172 -13.96 -3.78 -3.52
C SER A 172 -12.57 -4.27 -3.87
N TYR A 173 -12.34 -5.58 -3.82
CA TYR A 173 -11.08 -6.22 -4.23
C TYR A 173 -11.18 -6.74 -5.65
N ILE A 174 -10.22 -6.38 -6.52
CA ILE A 174 -10.01 -7.10 -7.78
C ILE A 174 -8.73 -7.91 -7.63
N LEU A 175 -8.89 -9.22 -7.45
CA LEU A 175 -7.79 -10.19 -7.50
C LEU A 175 -7.72 -10.73 -8.92
N SER A 176 -6.68 -10.41 -9.68
CA SER A 176 -6.52 -10.93 -11.02
C SER A 176 -5.16 -11.57 -11.22
N THR A 177 -5.14 -12.61 -12.03
CA THR A 177 -3.92 -13.15 -12.64
C THR A 177 -3.82 -12.82 -14.14
N ILE A 178 -4.83 -12.15 -14.75
CA ILE A 178 -4.98 -12.04 -16.20
C ILE A 178 -5.55 -10.70 -16.74
N HIS A 179 -5.75 -9.64 -15.94
CA HIS A 179 -6.40 -8.40 -16.46
C HIS A 179 -5.45 -7.27 -16.90
N GLU A 180 -5.74 -6.74 -18.10
CA GLU A 180 -5.09 -5.63 -18.81
C GLU A 180 -5.41 -4.23 -18.22
N LEU A 181 -5.51 -4.08 -16.89
CA LEU A 181 -5.81 -2.77 -16.31
C LEU A 181 -4.60 -1.84 -16.32
N TYR A 182 -3.39 -2.37 -16.40
CA TYR A 182 -2.17 -1.61 -16.68
C TYR A 182 -1.16 -2.54 -17.36
N GLN A 183 -0.74 -2.23 -18.59
CA GLN A 183 0.46 -2.85 -19.14
C GLN A 183 1.62 -2.55 -18.17
N GLU A 184 2.31 -3.62 -17.75
CA GLU A 184 3.47 -3.67 -16.82
C GLU A 184 3.19 -3.89 -15.32
N VAL A 185 2.24 -4.78 -15.02
CA VAL A 185 2.16 -5.52 -13.73
C VAL A 185 2.95 -6.84 -13.82
N SER A 186 3.94 -6.96 -14.71
CA SER A 186 4.29 -8.23 -15.35
C SER A 186 4.91 -9.27 -14.40
N LYS A 187 4.06 -9.96 -13.62
CA LYS A 187 3.95 -11.41 -13.47
C LYS A 187 3.09 -11.87 -12.29
N TRP A 188 2.55 -11.01 -11.41
CA TRP A 188 1.97 -11.52 -10.14
C TRP A 188 0.76 -10.77 -9.57
N ARG A 189 0.05 -11.53 -8.72
CA ARG A 189 -1.21 -11.27 -8.02
C ARG A 189 -1.20 -9.92 -7.31
N CYS A 190 -2.06 -9.01 -7.75
CA CYS A 190 -2.29 -7.70 -7.12
C CYS A 190 -3.73 -7.62 -6.60
N ALA A 191 -3.94 -6.90 -5.51
CA ALA A 191 -5.27 -6.52 -5.04
C ALA A 191 -5.47 -5.02 -5.26
N ALA A 192 -6.44 -4.69 -6.09
CA ALA A 192 -6.87 -3.31 -6.30
C ALA A 192 -8.09 -3.04 -5.41
N ILE A 193 -7.98 -2.06 -4.51
CA ILE A 193 -9.03 -1.65 -3.58
C ILE A 193 -9.66 -0.39 -4.10
N LEU A 194 -10.83 -0.53 -4.71
CA LEU A 194 -11.63 0.59 -5.17
C LEU A 194 -12.55 1.01 -4.03
N LYS A 195 -12.38 2.25 -3.54
CA LYS A 195 -13.36 2.96 -2.71
C LYS A 195 -13.54 4.37 -3.28
N GLY A 196 -14.78 4.77 -3.55
CA GLY A 196 -15.13 6.17 -3.86
C GLY A 196 -14.50 6.76 -5.12
N ALA A 197 -14.65 6.10 -6.28
CA ALA A 197 -14.24 6.71 -7.55
C ALA A 197 -15.12 7.95 -7.86
N ALA A 198 -14.54 9.14 -7.74
CA ALA A 198 -15.12 10.32 -8.39
C ALA A 198 -15.26 10.03 -9.90
N PRO A 199 -16.34 10.47 -10.56
CA PRO A 199 -16.58 10.14 -11.96
C PRO A 199 -15.37 10.55 -12.79
N LEU A 200 -14.75 9.56 -13.44
CA LEU A 200 -13.64 9.78 -14.37
C LEU A 200 -14.13 10.74 -15.47
N SER A 201 -13.79 12.02 -15.33
CA SER A 201 -14.05 12.99 -16.37
C SER A 201 -13.30 12.53 -17.62
N SER A 202 -14.08 12.27 -18.67
CA SER A 202 -13.62 11.81 -19.97
C SER A 202 -12.60 12.78 -20.57
N SER A 203 -11.31 12.51 -20.36
CA SER A 203 -10.25 13.25 -21.04
C SER A 203 -10.14 12.72 -22.47
N ARG A 204 -10.74 13.48 -23.39
CA ARG A 204 -10.64 13.36 -24.84
C ARG A 204 -9.19 13.07 -25.27
N LYS A 205 -9.00 11.91 -25.90
CA LYS A 205 -7.91 11.62 -26.85
C LYS A 205 -7.79 12.77 -27.84
N ARG A 206 -6.76 13.61 -27.68
CA ARG A 206 -6.21 14.39 -28.80
C ARG A 206 -5.10 13.55 -29.43
N ALA A 207 -5.36 13.11 -30.65
CA ALA A 207 -4.35 12.54 -31.53
C ALA A 207 -3.21 13.56 -31.69
N ARG A 208 -2.06 13.27 -31.08
CA ARG A 208 -0.87 14.09 -31.21
C ARG A 208 0.15 13.29 -32.01
N LYS A 209 0.39 13.84 -33.20
CA LYS A 209 1.38 13.49 -34.22
C LYS A 209 2.70 13.01 -33.61
N ASP A 210 3.15 11.84 -34.03
CA ASP A 210 4.40 11.21 -33.62
C ASP A 210 5.61 12.10 -33.96
N GLU A 211 6.27 12.62 -32.93
CA GLU A 211 7.61 13.19 -32.99
C GLU A 211 8.60 12.22 -32.32
N PRO A 212 9.85 12.14 -32.79
CA PRO A 212 10.84 11.17 -32.33
C PRO A 212 11.33 11.52 -30.91
N LYS A 213 10.77 10.86 -29.89
CA LYS A 213 11.06 11.10 -28.45
C LYS A 213 12.34 10.44 -27.92
N GLU A 214 12.95 9.53 -28.67
CA GLU A 214 13.99 8.66 -28.10
C GLU A 214 15.36 9.35 -27.88
N ALA A 215 15.66 10.42 -28.63
CA ALA A 215 16.93 11.13 -28.50
C ALA A 215 17.02 11.98 -27.21
N THR A 216 15.89 12.48 -26.70
CA THR A 216 15.88 13.37 -25.52
C THR A 216 16.06 12.64 -24.18
N GLU A 217 15.72 11.34 -24.12
CA GLU A 217 15.75 10.59 -22.86
C GLU A 217 17.17 10.22 -22.43
N LYS A 218 18.01 9.78 -23.37
CA LYS A 218 19.40 9.41 -23.10
C LYS A 218 20.21 10.62 -22.61
N ASP A 219 19.99 11.79 -23.19
CA ASP A 219 20.63 13.03 -22.75
C ASP A 219 20.22 13.43 -21.33
N HIS A 220 18.99 13.12 -20.92
CA HIS A 220 18.53 13.38 -19.56
C HIS A 220 19.18 12.42 -18.55
N GLN A 221 19.23 11.11 -18.85
CA GLN A 221 19.89 10.12 -17.99
C GLN A 221 21.37 10.41 -17.79
N VAL A 222 22.09 10.81 -18.84
CA VAL A 222 23.52 11.19 -18.75
C VAL A 222 23.72 12.39 -17.82
N LYS A 223 22.83 13.39 -17.87
CA LYS A 223 22.88 14.55 -16.95
C LYS A 223 22.62 14.14 -15.51
N GLU A 224 21.60 13.33 -15.25
CA GLU A 224 21.31 12.83 -13.89
C GLU A 224 22.48 12.01 -13.32
N MET A 225 23.09 11.16 -14.14
CA MET A 225 24.24 10.34 -13.75
C MET A 225 25.45 11.19 -13.32
N GLN A 226 25.61 12.39 -13.88
CA GLN A 226 26.65 13.35 -13.46
C GLN A 226 26.27 14.15 -12.21
N LEU A 227 24.97 14.30 -11.93
CA LEU A 227 24.47 15.05 -10.77
C LEU A 227 24.48 14.21 -9.50
N LEU A 228 24.18 12.91 -9.58
CA LEU A 228 24.12 12.03 -8.41
C LEU A 228 25.42 12.06 -7.57
N PRO A 229 26.63 11.87 -8.14
CA PRO A 229 27.87 11.96 -7.36
C PRO A 229 28.08 13.34 -6.71
N LYS A 230 27.70 14.43 -7.38
CA LYS A 230 27.84 15.79 -6.84
C LYS A 230 26.92 16.01 -5.64
N ALA A 231 25.68 15.54 -5.73
CA ALA A 231 24.72 15.61 -4.64
C ALA A 231 25.17 14.76 -3.45
N ILE A 232 25.72 13.57 -3.70
CA ILE A 232 26.34 12.74 -2.67
C ILE A 232 27.49 13.50 -2.00
N ILE A 233 28.43 14.08 -2.77
CA ILE A 233 29.57 14.84 -2.25
C ILE A 233 29.11 16.02 -1.39
N TYR A 234 28.10 16.76 -1.83
CA TYR A 234 27.54 17.87 -1.06
C TYR A 234 27.02 17.42 0.32
N LEU A 235 26.33 16.28 0.40
CA LEU A 235 25.81 15.75 1.67
C LEU A 235 26.89 15.53 2.74
N GLY A 236 28.14 15.33 2.31
CA GLY A 236 29.28 15.13 3.19
C GLY A 236 30.27 16.27 3.29
N SER A 237 29.99 17.37 2.61
CA SER A 237 30.73 18.62 2.76
C SER A 237 30.48 19.20 4.14
N GLU A 238 31.35 20.10 4.61
CA GLU A 238 31.11 20.79 5.88
C GLU A 238 29.83 21.62 5.86
N GLU A 239 29.50 22.18 4.71
CA GLU A 239 28.28 22.93 4.47
C GLU A 239 27.05 22.01 4.59
N GLY A 240 27.08 20.86 3.92
CA GLY A 240 25.99 19.89 3.97
C GLY A 240 25.79 19.28 5.35
N LEU A 241 26.86 19.07 6.12
CA LEU A 241 26.77 18.57 7.50
C LEU A 241 26.24 19.62 8.50
N LYS A 242 26.36 20.92 8.18
CA LYS A 242 25.80 22.02 8.98
C LYS A 242 24.36 22.38 8.58
N ASP A 243 23.91 21.94 7.41
CA ASP A 243 22.57 22.20 6.89
C ASP A 243 21.59 21.08 7.28
N GLU A 244 20.69 21.38 8.23
CA GLU A 244 19.64 20.47 8.70
C GLU A 244 18.72 19.99 7.56
N ASN A 245 18.62 20.74 6.47
CA ASN A 245 17.81 20.37 5.31
C ASN A 245 18.56 19.55 4.26
N ALA A 246 19.88 19.35 4.40
CA ALA A 246 20.68 18.66 3.40
C ALA A 246 20.20 17.23 3.18
N ILE A 247 19.96 16.46 4.25
CA ILE A 247 19.44 15.09 4.16
C ILE A 247 18.04 15.07 3.55
N PRO A 248 17.02 15.79 4.07
CA PRO A 248 15.69 15.82 3.45
C PRO A 248 15.68 16.23 1.98
N GLN A 249 16.50 17.23 1.59
CA GLN A 249 16.63 17.67 0.20
C GLN A 249 17.30 16.59 -0.66
N PHE A 250 18.37 15.99 -0.17
CA PHE A 250 19.05 14.91 -0.88
C PHE A 250 18.12 13.69 -1.06
N THR A 251 17.36 13.30 -0.04
CA THR A 251 16.35 12.23 -0.14
C THR A 251 15.27 12.54 -1.19
N LYS A 252 14.88 13.82 -1.37
CA LYS A 252 13.98 14.22 -2.47
C LYS A 252 14.64 14.05 -3.84
N GLN A 253 15.92 14.40 -3.96
CA GLN A 253 16.68 14.20 -5.20
C GLN A 253 16.87 12.72 -5.52
N VAL A 254 17.12 11.88 -4.51
CA VAL A 254 17.19 10.42 -4.65
C VAL A 254 15.91 9.88 -5.29
N GLY A 255 14.72 10.33 -4.88
CA GLY A 255 13.47 9.93 -5.55
C GLY A 255 13.44 10.21 -7.06
N ARG A 256 13.99 11.35 -7.50
CA ARG A 256 14.15 11.67 -8.92
C ARG A 256 15.21 10.79 -9.61
N PHE A 257 16.33 10.55 -8.94
CA PHE A 257 17.38 9.67 -9.46
C PHE A 257 16.90 8.23 -9.59
N LEU A 258 16.10 7.72 -8.65
CA LEU A 258 15.49 6.38 -8.73
C LEU A 258 14.62 6.25 -9.98
N LEU A 259 13.78 7.25 -10.28
CA LEU A 259 12.93 7.26 -11.48
C LEU A 259 13.72 7.29 -12.79
N THR A 260 14.90 7.93 -12.80
CA THR A 260 15.65 8.19 -14.05
C THR A 260 16.79 7.20 -14.29
N LEU A 261 17.49 6.80 -13.23
CA LEU A 261 18.68 5.94 -13.27
C LEU A 261 18.40 4.52 -12.80
N GLY A 262 17.30 4.30 -12.09
CA GLY A 262 16.96 3.03 -11.45
C GLY A 262 17.64 2.83 -10.09
N ALA A 263 16.98 2.04 -9.24
CA ALA A 263 17.42 1.75 -7.88
C ALA A 263 18.81 1.14 -7.80
N GLU A 264 19.11 0.16 -8.65
CA GLU A 264 20.40 -0.54 -8.62
C GLU A 264 21.59 0.41 -8.81
N VAL A 265 21.52 1.32 -9.78
CA VAL A 265 22.59 2.29 -10.06
C VAL A 265 22.75 3.27 -8.90
N VAL A 266 21.64 3.80 -8.39
CA VAL A 266 21.65 4.78 -7.30
C VAL A 266 22.23 4.18 -6.03
N PHE A 267 21.73 3.03 -5.58
CA PHE A 267 22.16 2.40 -4.34
C PHE A 267 23.59 1.86 -4.43
N LYS A 268 24.01 1.32 -5.58
CA LYS A 268 25.41 0.95 -5.77
C LYS A 268 26.35 2.16 -5.70
N THR A 269 25.95 3.30 -6.28
CA THR A 269 26.74 4.54 -6.21
C THR A 269 26.86 5.04 -4.77
N LEU A 270 25.79 4.90 -3.96
CA LEU A 270 25.82 5.24 -2.53
C LEU A 270 26.76 4.32 -1.74
N THR A 271 26.78 3.02 -2.05
CA THR A 271 27.75 2.06 -1.48
C THR A 271 29.18 2.44 -1.81
N ASP A 272 29.46 2.67 -3.10
CA ASP A 272 30.78 3.06 -3.58
C ASP A 272 31.25 4.37 -2.91
N ALA A 273 30.33 5.31 -2.70
CA ALA A 273 30.61 6.52 -1.95
C ALA A 273 30.89 6.20 -0.47
N PHE A 274 30.05 5.42 0.21
CA PHE A 274 30.23 5.08 1.62
C PHE A 274 31.60 4.46 1.91
N SER A 275 32.02 3.47 1.10
CA SER A 275 33.30 2.80 1.30
C SER A 275 34.49 3.74 1.06
N LYS A 276 34.41 4.68 0.10
CA LYS A 276 35.45 5.70 -0.15
C LYS A 276 35.60 6.74 0.96
N LEU A 277 34.65 6.81 1.89
CA LEU A 277 34.61 7.82 2.96
C LEU A 277 35.20 7.32 4.28
N GLU A 278 36.23 6.48 4.21
CA GLU A 278 36.93 5.98 5.39
C GLU A 278 37.44 7.14 6.26
N GLY A 279 37.19 7.06 7.57
CA GLY A 279 37.51 8.11 8.54
C GLY A 279 36.54 9.30 8.59
N ARG A 280 35.55 9.40 7.69
CA ARG A 280 34.52 10.47 7.68
C ARG A 280 33.20 9.97 8.24
N VAL A 281 33.17 9.70 9.54
CA VAL A 281 32.02 9.07 10.24
C VAL A 281 30.73 9.87 10.06
N ALA A 282 30.76 11.20 10.21
CA ALA A 282 29.57 12.04 10.07
C ALA A 282 28.94 11.94 8.66
N TYR A 283 29.78 11.84 7.62
CA TYR A 283 29.32 11.68 6.25
C TYR A 283 28.77 10.28 6.00
N ARG A 284 29.44 9.23 6.50
CA ARG A 284 28.90 7.86 6.44
C ARG A 284 27.52 7.78 7.13
N LYS A 285 27.35 8.44 8.28
CA LYS A 285 26.06 8.54 8.96
C LYS A 285 25.01 9.22 8.09
N SER A 286 25.30 10.37 7.46
CA SER A 286 24.30 11.08 6.64
C SER A 286 23.77 10.25 5.47
N LEU A 287 24.59 9.39 4.87
CA LEU A 287 24.15 8.43 3.84
C LEU A 287 23.17 7.37 4.38
N VAL A 288 23.39 6.87 5.60
CA VAL A 288 22.49 5.89 6.22
C VAL A 288 21.22 6.56 6.73
N TYR A 289 21.29 7.78 7.28
CA TYR A 289 20.11 8.56 7.64
C TYR A 289 19.25 8.91 6.43
N MET A 290 19.85 9.11 5.25
CA MET A 290 19.10 9.20 4.00
C MET A 290 18.29 7.93 3.74
N ALA A 291 18.86 6.74 3.93
CA ALA A 291 18.11 5.48 3.79
C ALA A 291 16.99 5.35 4.84
N HIS A 292 17.23 5.76 6.08
CA HIS A 292 16.18 5.87 7.10
C HIS A 292 15.02 6.75 6.61
N GLU A 293 15.33 7.94 6.10
CA GLU A 293 14.36 8.87 5.53
C GLU A 293 13.57 8.31 4.33
N LEU A 294 14.17 7.42 3.54
CA LEU A 294 13.48 6.69 2.47
C LEU A 294 12.47 5.66 3.03
N PHE A 295 12.78 5.05 4.17
CA PHE A 295 11.94 4.01 4.78
C PHE A 295 10.79 4.57 5.61
N THR A 296 11.05 5.59 6.41
CA THR A 296 10.09 6.15 7.38
C THR A 296 9.08 7.10 6.75
N LYS A 297 9.52 7.94 5.80
CA LYS A 297 8.60 8.87 5.13
C LYS A 297 7.82 8.11 4.06
N ARG A 298 6.50 8.02 4.22
CA ARG A 298 5.55 7.57 3.19
C ARG A 298 5.55 8.52 2.00
N LYS A 299 6.62 8.51 1.21
CA LYS A 299 6.73 9.26 -0.04
C LYS A 299 6.14 8.41 -1.14
N ARG A 300 5.20 8.98 -1.90
CA ARG A 300 4.49 8.32 -3.02
C ARG A 300 5.39 7.80 -4.15
N HIS A 301 6.70 8.06 -4.10
CA HIS A 301 7.64 7.79 -5.19
C HIS A 301 8.60 6.64 -4.93
N ILE A 302 8.63 6.06 -3.72
CA ILE A 302 9.52 4.94 -3.40
C ILE A 302 8.67 3.68 -3.35
N THR A 303 8.98 2.75 -4.25
CA THR A 303 8.30 1.46 -4.31
C THR A 303 8.90 0.48 -3.30
N PHE A 304 8.18 -0.62 -3.04
CA PHE A 304 8.72 -1.72 -2.24
C PHE A 304 10.02 -2.30 -2.84
N GLU A 305 10.07 -2.44 -4.17
CA GLU A 305 11.27 -2.91 -4.86
C GLU A 305 12.46 -1.96 -4.66
N ASP A 306 12.24 -0.64 -4.68
CA ASP A 306 13.31 0.32 -4.36
C ASP A 306 13.83 0.14 -2.93
N LYS A 307 12.94 -0.14 -1.95
CA LYS A 307 13.36 -0.41 -0.57
C LYS A 307 14.19 -1.70 -0.48
N LYS A 308 13.75 -2.75 -1.16
CA LYS A 308 14.49 -4.02 -1.24
C LYS A 308 15.88 -3.82 -1.87
N GLN A 309 15.95 -3.07 -2.96
CA GLN A 309 17.23 -2.74 -3.61
C GLN A 309 18.12 -1.87 -2.70
N CYS A 310 17.55 -0.96 -1.90
CA CYS A 310 18.29 -0.21 -0.87
C CYS A 310 18.94 -1.15 0.15
N VAL A 311 18.21 -2.16 0.63
CA VAL A 311 18.76 -3.18 1.53
C VAL A 311 19.87 -3.97 0.84
N GLU A 312 19.58 -4.57 -0.33
CA GLU A 312 20.48 -5.51 -1.00
C GLU A 312 21.73 -4.86 -1.60
N LYS A 313 21.59 -3.66 -2.15
CA LYS A 313 22.66 -2.98 -2.91
C LYS A 313 23.38 -1.91 -2.09
N PHE A 314 22.81 -1.45 -0.98
CA PHE A 314 23.40 -0.44 -0.10
C PHE A 314 23.62 -0.91 1.34
N LEU A 315 22.57 -1.22 2.10
CA LEU A 315 22.70 -1.48 3.54
C LEU A 315 23.48 -2.76 3.86
N LEU A 316 23.26 -3.86 3.15
CA LEU A 316 24.02 -5.10 3.37
C LEU A 316 25.50 -4.95 2.95
N PRO A 317 25.82 -4.39 1.76
CA PRO A 317 27.21 -4.18 1.35
C PRO A 317 28.06 -3.30 2.27
N ILE A 318 27.47 -2.29 2.95
CA ILE A 318 28.22 -1.45 3.90
C ILE A 318 28.41 -2.12 5.28
N GLY A 319 27.83 -3.30 5.51
CA GLY A 319 27.92 -4.00 6.80
C GLY A 319 29.34 -4.29 7.29
N PRO A 320 30.25 -4.82 6.45
CA PRO A 320 31.65 -5.02 6.84
C PRO A 320 32.35 -3.72 7.25
N ASP A 321 32.07 -2.61 6.55
CA ASP A 321 32.63 -1.29 6.87
C ASP A 321 32.13 -0.79 8.24
N ILE A 322 30.84 -1.02 8.56
CA ILE A 322 30.23 -0.67 9.86
C ILE A 322 30.79 -1.55 10.98
N ARG A 323 30.97 -2.85 10.74
CA ARG A 323 31.58 -3.80 11.68
C ARG A 323 33.05 -3.47 11.96
N ALA A 324 33.75 -2.86 11.01
CA ALA A 324 35.12 -2.40 11.23
C ALA A 324 35.21 -1.09 12.05
N MET A 325 34.09 -0.36 12.22
CA MET A 325 34.07 0.88 13.02
C MET A 325 34.24 0.61 14.51
N ARG A 326 34.72 1.64 15.22
CA ARG A 326 34.82 1.61 16.69
C ARG A 326 33.42 1.56 17.31
N ALA A 327 33.30 0.96 18.50
CA ALA A 327 32.01 0.82 19.19
C ALA A 327 31.22 2.14 19.29
N LYS A 328 31.87 3.24 19.68
CA LYS A 328 31.26 4.58 19.77
C LYS A 328 30.75 5.13 18.42
N GLU A 329 31.40 4.76 17.32
CA GLU A 329 30.96 5.19 15.98
C GLU A 329 29.79 4.34 15.51
N ARG A 330 29.79 3.05 15.87
CA ARG A 330 28.77 2.05 15.53
C ARG A 330 27.44 2.26 16.27
N GLU A 331 27.50 2.78 17.50
CA GLU A 331 26.34 3.00 18.38
C GLU A 331 25.14 3.65 17.68
N ALA A 332 25.36 4.72 16.92
CA ALA A 332 24.28 5.39 16.19
C ALA A 332 23.62 4.50 15.11
N TYR A 333 24.38 3.59 14.48
CA TYR A 333 23.84 2.63 13.52
C TYR A 333 23.04 1.54 14.23
N CYS A 334 23.50 1.06 15.39
CA CYS A 334 22.76 0.11 16.21
C CYS A 334 21.41 0.69 16.65
N LEU A 335 21.41 1.94 17.15
CA LEU A 335 20.19 2.66 17.52
C LEU A 335 19.22 2.78 16.35
N LEU A 336 19.73 3.12 15.16
CA LEU A 336 18.92 3.25 13.96
C LEU A 336 18.28 1.92 13.53
N VAL A 337 19.02 0.81 13.62
CA VAL A 337 18.51 -0.54 13.33
C VAL A 337 17.49 -0.97 14.38
N GLY A 338 17.71 -0.65 15.65
CA GLY A 338 16.74 -0.85 16.73
C GLY A 338 15.43 -0.12 16.47
N PHE A 339 15.51 1.16 16.10
CA PHE A 339 14.37 1.97 15.67
C PHE A 339 13.63 1.31 14.49
N TRP A 340 14.36 0.85 13.48
CA TRP A 340 13.73 0.21 12.32
C TRP A 340 12.96 -1.06 12.69
N GLY A 341 13.46 -1.84 13.65
CA GLY A 341 12.77 -3.00 14.19
C GLY A 341 11.52 -2.65 14.99
N LYS A 342 11.64 -1.69 15.92
CA LYS A 342 10.52 -1.26 16.77
C LYS A 342 9.34 -0.73 15.95
N HIS A 343 9.63 0.06 14.93
CA HIS A 343 8.60 0.69 14.08
C HIS A 343 8.25 -0.12 12.82
N GLN A 344 8.80 -1.33 12.65
CA GLN A 344 8.54 -2.22 11.52
C GLN A 344 8.68 -1.54 10.13
N VAL A 345 9.66 -0.65 9.98
CA VAL A 345 9.84 0.10 8.72
C VAL A 345 10.60 -0.68 7.65
N VAL A 346 11.21 -1.80 8.06
CA VAL A 346 11.88 -2.80 7.23
C VAL A 346 11.28 -4.17 7.57
N SER A 347 11.19 -5.07 6.58
CA SER A 347 10.69 -6.43 6.80
C SER A 347 11.51 -7.15 7.88
N PRO A 348 10.92 -8.04 8.70
CA PRO A 348 11.66 -8.78 9.73
C PRO A 348 12.84 -9.58 9.16
N THR A 349 12.66 -10.15 7.96
CA THR A 349 13.69 -10.92 7.24
C THR A 349 14.87 -10.03 6.85
N ASP A 350 14.62 -8.85 6.26
CA ASP A 350 15.69 -7.94 5.86
C ASP A 350 16.36 -7.29 7.07
N LEU A 351 15.58 -6.97 8.12
CA LEU A 351 16.12 -6.45 9.37
C LEU A 351 17.10 -7.44 10.00
N LYS A 352 16.76 -8.73 10.05
CA LYS A 352 17.65 -9.79 10.53
C LYS A 352 18.95 -9.83 9.72
N ARG A 353 18.85 -9.80 8.38
CA ARG A 353 20.02 -9.77 7.49
C ARG A 353 20.91 -8.54 7.75
N ILE A 354 20.31 -7.37 8.00
CA ILE A 354 21.03 -6.15 8.34
C ILE A 354 21.74 -6.31 9.68
N LYS A 355 21.06 -6.81 10.73
CA LYS A 355 21.66 -7.08 12.05
C LYS A 355 22.85 -8.02 11.95
N ASP A 356 22.71 -9.14 11.23
CA ASP A 356 23.77 -10.12 10.99
C ASP A 356 24.96 -9.49 10.24
N ALA A 357 24.69 -8.69 9.21
CA ALA A 357 25.72 -8.02 8.43
C ALA A 357 26.47 -6.97 9.27
N TRP A 358 25.76 -6.22 10.11
CA TRP A 358 26.30 -5.08 10.88
C TRP A 358 26.85 -5.48 12.25
N ASP A 359 26.61 -6.73 12.67
CA ASP A 359 27.00 -7.26 13.99
C ASP A 359 26.32 -6.45 15.10
N VAL A 360 24.98 -6.38 15.02
CA VAL A 360 24.10 -5.69 15.98
C VAL A 360 23.35 -6.73 16.79
N ASP A 361 23.63 -6.82 18.09
CA ASP A 361 23.00 -7.76 19.00
C ASP A 361 21.48 -7.54 19.12
N GLU A 362 20.72 -8.62 19.31
CA GLU A 362 19.25 -8.58 19.34
C GLU A 362 18.64 -8.04 20.64
N GLU A 363 19.43 -7.85 21.72
CA GLU A 363 18.93 -7.79 23.11
C GLU A 363 19.32 -6.53 23.91
N GLY A 364 19.53 -5.39 23.25
CA GLY A 364 19.60 -4.12 23.98
C GLY A 364 18.20 -3.62 24.34
N ASP A 365 17.84 -3.53 25.62
CA ASP A 365 16.64 -2.79 26.06
C ASP A 365 16.82 -1.30 25.69
N PHE A 366 16.28 -0.88 24.54
CA PHE A 366 16.38 0.48 24.00
C PHE A 366 15.29 1.43 24.52
N ASP A 367 14.62 1.09 25.62
CA ASP A 367 13.43 1.80 26.11
C ASP A 367 13.70 3.24 26.60
N GLU A 368 14.96 3.69 26.71
CA GLU A 368 15.31 5.00 27.30
C GLU A 368 15.67 6.11 26.29
N PHE A 369 15.72 5.86 24.97
CA PHE A 369 16.27 6.80 23.97
C PHE A 369 15.25 7.47 23.03
N GLU A 370 13.95 7.36 23.31
CA GLU A 370 12.90 7.74 22.35
C GLU A 370 12.63 9.26 22.22
N GLU A 371 13.25 10.12 23.03
CA GLU A 371 12.95 11.57 23.01
C GLU A 371 13.78 12.40 22.00
N ASP A 372 14.89 11.88 21.45
CA ASP A 372 15.90 12.70 20.73
C ASP A 372 16.16 12.33 19.24
N LEU A 373 15.44 11.36 18.66
CA LEU A 373 15.54 10.95 17.24
C LEU A 373 14.36 11.44 16.41
#